data_AF-M0K1U7-F1
#
_entry.id   AF-M0K1U7-F1
#
_cell.length_a   1.000
_cell.length_b   1.000
_cell.length_c   1.000
_cell.angle_alpha   90.00
_cell.angle_beta   90.00
_cell.angle_gamma   90.00
#
_symmetry.space_group_name_H-M   'P 1'
#
loop_
_entity.id
_entity.type
_entity.pdbx_description
1 polymer ?
#
loop_
_entity_poly.entity_id
_entity_poly.type
_entity_poly.pdbx_seq_one_letter_code
_entity_poly.pdbx_strand_id
1 'polypeptide(L)'
;MAEGDSITKAAGKSSDMARTRAHVFVSGRVQGVYYRATTRERAQDQGVNGWVHNLDDGRVEAVFEGPDADVEAMVEFCHEGSERANVTDVEVEYEDPEGVDGFEVRW
;
A
#
# COMPACT_ATOMS: atom_id res chain seq x y z
N MET A 1 28.43 -25.09 -0.89
CA MET A 1 28.14 -24.13 -1.97
C MET A 1 26.67 -24.32 -2.31
N ALA A 2 25.92 -23.22 -2.32
CA ALA A 2 24.49 -23.21 -2.11
C ALA A 2 23.70 -23.51 -3.39
N GLU A 3 22.82 -24.51 -3.34
CA GLU A 3 21.65 -24.59 -4.21
C GLU A 3 20.51 -25.17 -3.35
N GLY A 4 19.42 -24.41 -3.26
CA GLY A 4 18.32 -24.65 -2.34
C GLY A 4 17.19 -23.69 -2.64
N ASP A 5 16.63 -23.88 -3.83
CA ASP A 5 15.40 -23.29 -4.36
C ASP A 5 14.33 -23.17 -3.26
N SER A 6 13.95 -21.94 -2.92
CA SER A 6 12.91 -21.66 -1.92
C SER A 6 11.66 -21.13 -2.59
N ILE A 7 10.75 -22.07 -2.85
CA ILE A 7 9.30 -22.05 -2.53
C ILE A 7 8.53 -20.74 -2.82
N THR A 8 7.82 -20.77 -3.95
CA THR A 8 6.37 -20.50 -4.11
C THR A 8 5.73 -19.41 -3.23
N LYS A 9 5.22 -18.33 -3.86
CA LYS A 9 3.84 -17.85 -3.63
C LYS A 9 3.43 -16.78 -4.67
N ALA A 10 2.54 -17.15 -5.58
CA ALA A 10 1.44 -16.31 -6.04
C ALA A 10 0.53 -17.18 -6.91
N ALA A 11 -0.29 -18.00 -6.24
CA ALA A 11 -1.54 -18.41 -6.85
C ALA A 11 -2.33 -17.13 -7.12
N GLY A 12 -2.61 -16.84 -8.39
CA GLY A 12 -3.61 -15.84 -8.74
C GLY A 12 -4.91 -16.20 -8.02
N LYS A 13 -5.30 -15.37 -7.06
CA LYS A 13 -6.58 -15.56 -6.36
C LYS A 13 -7.68 -14.89 -7.18
N SER A 14 -8.42 -15.75 -7.88
CA SER A 14 -9.83 -15.65 -8.26
C SER A 14 -10.49 -14.25 -8.28
N SER A 15 -10.57 -13.69 -9.47
CA SER A 15 -11.78 -13.14 -10.09
C SER A 15 -12.85 -12.52 -9.16
N ASP A 16 -12.82 -11.19 -9.07
CA ASP A 16 -13.96 -10.27 -9.30
C ASP A 16 -15.13 -10.14 -8.30
N MET A 17 -15.14 -10.76 -7.12
CA MET A 17 -16.37 -10.68 -6.30
C MET A 17 -16.42 -9.58 -5.24
N ALA A 18 -15.29 -8.98 -4.84
CA ALA A 18 -15.23 -7.75 -4.04
C ALA A 18 -13.78 -7.23 -4.05
N ARG A 19 -13.45 -6.45 -5.07
CA ARG A 19 -12.22 -5.64 -5.05
C ARG A 19 -12.63 -4.21 -4.77
N THR A 20 -11.85 -3.52 -3.95
CA THR A 20 -12.03 -2.10 -3.67
C THR A 20 -10.74 -1.36 -4.00
N ARG A 21 -10.87 -0.08 -4.26
CA ARG A 21 -9.76 0.85 -4.41
C ARG A 21 -9.85 1.89 -3.32
N ALA A 22 -8.80 2.08 -2.54
CA ALA A 22 -8.72 3.14 -1.54
C ALA A 22 -7.65 4.14 -1.95
N HIS A 23 -8.06 5.40 -2.06
CA HIS A 23 -7.18 6.54 -2.23
C HIS A 23 -6.97 7.20 -0.86
N VAL A 24 -5.72 7.25 -0.43
CA VAL A 24 -5.34 7.64 0.93
C VAL A 24 -4.40 8.84 0.89
N PHE A 25 -4.71 9.85 1.69
CA PHE A 25 -3.81 10.97 1.96
C PHE A 25 -3.39 10.94 3.42
N VAL A 26 -2.09 10.89 3.66
CA VAL A 26 -1.50 10.79 5.00
C VAL A 26 -0.76 12.08 5.31
N SER A 27 -1.15 12.72 6.41
CA SER A 27 -0.54 13.95 6.93
C SER A 27 0.29 13.68 8.18
N GLY A 28 1.32 14.50 8.40
CA GLY A 28 2.16 14.47 9.59
C GLY A 28 3.66 14.38 9.26
N ARG A 29 4.44 13.75 10.13
CA ARG A 29 5.87 13.50 9.90
C ARG A 29 6.05 12.20 9.12
N VAL A 30 5.75 12.25 7.82
CA VAL A 30 5.69 11.07 6.93
C VAL A 30 6.75 11.06 5.81
N GLN A 31 7.52 12.13 5.65
CA GLN A 31 8.65 12.20 4.71
C GLN A 31 9.99 12.00 5.42
N GLY A 32 10.96 11.39 4.74
CA GLY A 32 12.29 11.08 5.31
C GLY A 32 12.31 9.94 6.34
N VAL A 33 11.20 9.18 6.47
CA VAL A 33 11.02 8.12 7.47
C VAL A 33 10.84 6.73 6.85
N TYR A 34 11.33 6.55 5.62
CA TYR A 34 11.19 5.29 4.84
C TYR A 34 9.73 4.86 4.56
N TYR A 35 8.76 5.77 4.73
CA TYR A 35 7.32 5.48 4.58
C TYR A 35 7.01 4.74 3.27
N ARG A 36 7.41 5.31 2.12
CA ARG A 36 7.19 4.71 0.80
C ARG A 36 7.76 3.30 0.64
N ALA A 37 8.93 3.03 1.25
CA ALA A 37 9.56 1.71 1.15
C ALA A 37 8.78 0.67 1.97
N THR A 38 8.43 1.02 3.21
CA THR A 38 7.63 0.15 4.10
C THR A 38 6.22 -0.09 3.53
N THR A 39 5.57 0.94 2.98
CA THR A 39 4.27 0.80 2.31
C THR A 39 4.34 -0.19 1.14
N ARG A 40 5.39 -0.09 0.30
CA ARG A 40 5.59 -1.02 -0.82
C ARG A 40 5.81 -2.45 -0.36
N GLU A 41 6.67 -2.68 0.64
CA GLU A 41 6.92 -4.02 1.19
C GLU A 41 5.63 -4.64 1.71
N ARG A 42 4.85 -3.88 2.48
CA ARG A 42 3.61 -4.35 3.07
C ARG A 42 2.51 -4.61 2.03
N ALA A 43 2.42 -3.77 0.99
CA ALA A 43 1.52 -4.01 -0.13
C ALA A 43 1.87 -5.31 -0.87
N GLN A 44 3.15 -5.58 -1.09
CA GLN A 44 3.62 -6.81 -1.73
C GLN A 44 3.32 -8.06 -0.89
N ASP A 45 3.53 -8.00 0.42
CA ASP A 45 3.24 -9.10 1.34
C ASP A 45 1.74 -9.45 1.37
N GLN A 46 0.88 -8.44 1.26
CA GLN A 46 -0.57 -8.59 1.22
C GLN A 46 -1.13 -8.88 -0.19
N GLY A 47 -0.32 -8.71 -1.24
CA GLY A 47 -0.78 -8.86 -2.62
C GLY A 47 -1.73 -7.73 -3.08
N VAL A 48 -1.56 -6.54 -2.50
CA VAL A 48 -2.31 -5.33 -2.85
C VAL A 48 -1.56 -4.58 -3.94
N ASN A 49 -2.29 -4.14 -4.96
CA ASN A 49 -1.77 -3.36 -6.07
C ASN A 49 -1.96 -1.85 -5.83
N GLY A 50 -1.30 -1.01 -6.63
CA GLY A 50 -1.45 0.44 -6.59
C GLY A 50 -0.12 1.17 -6.53
N TRP A 51 -0.06 2.27 -5.80
CA TRP A 51 1.13 3.11 -5.77
C TRP A 51 1.20 4.00 -4.54
N VAL A 52 2.38 4.55 -4.27
CA VAL A 52 2.60 5.54 -3.22
C VAL A 52 3.48 6.69 -3.73
N HIS A 53 3.15 7.92 -3.37
CA HIS A 53 3.80 9.15 -3.81
C HIS A 53 3.96 10.12 -2.63
N ASN A 54 5.04 10.92 -2.66
CA ASN A 54 5.22 12.00 -1.70
C ASN A 54 4.76 13.30 -2.36
N LEU A 55 3.84 14.01 -1.74
CA LEU A 55 3.36 15.30 -2.23
C LEU A 55 4.32 16.43 -1.84
N ASP A 56 4.38 17.47 -2.68
CA ASP A 56 5.20 18.67 -2.44
C ASP A 56 4.78 19.44 -1.18
N ASP A 57 3.53 19.26 -0.73
CA ASP A 57 2.97 19.88 0.48
C ASP A 57 3.41 19.17 1.78
N GLY A 58 4.17 18.07 1.68
CA GLY A 58 4.68 17.30 2.81
C GLY A 58 3.87 16.04 3.14
N ARG A 59 2.71 15.82 2.51
CA ARG A 59 1.88 14.63 2.70
C ARG A 59 2.40 13.43 1.91
N VAL A 60 1.85 12.25 2.20
CA VAL A 60 1.98 11.04 1.38
C VAL A 60 0.63 10.72 0.78
N GLU A 61 0.60 10.46 -0.51
CA GLU A 61 -0.57 9.98 -1.24
C GLU A 61 -0.35 8.52 -1.61
N ALA A 62 -1.34 7.67 -1.38
CA ALA A 62 -1.27 6.26 -1.73
C ALA A 62 -2.58 5.79 -2.34
N VAL A 63 -2.49 4.87 -3.29
CA VAL A 63 -3.63 4.13 -3.82
C VAL A 63 -3.38 2.65 -3.57
N PHE A 64 -4.40 1.99 -3.03
CA PHE A 64 -4.42 0.57 -2.75
C PHE A 64 -5.60 -0.07 -3.47
N GLU A 65 -5.36 -1.13 -4.22
CA GLU A 65 -6.40 -1.88 -4.91
C GLU A 65 -6.22 -3.37 -4.70
N GLY A 66 -7.28 -4.04 -4.27
CA GLY A 66 -7.22 -5.45 -3.90
C GLY A 66 -8.51 -5.91 -3.25
N PRO A 67 -8.51 -7.11 -2.65
CA PRO A 67 -9.61 -7.56 -1.81
C PRO A 67 -9.85 -6.59 -0.65
N ASP A 68 -11.11 -6.33 -0.30
CA ASP A 68 -11.50 -5.33 0.73
C ASP A 68 -10.69 -5.45 2.04
N ALA A 69 -10.55 -6.67 2.55
CA ALA A 69 -9.82 -6.92 3.79
C ALA A 69 -8.32 -6.57 3.71
N ASP A 70 -7.70 -6.81 2.55
CA ASP A 70 -6.28 -6.53 2.34
C ASP A 70 -6.07 -5.01 2.14
N VAL A 71 -7.02 -4.33 1.48
CA VAL A 71 -7.01 -2.86 1.34
C VAL A 71 -7.25 -2.18 2.69
N GLU A 72 -8.23 -2.63 3.47
CA GLU A 72 -8.46 -2.12 4.83
C GLU A 72 -7.22 -2.27 5.71
N ALA A 73 -6.52 -3.40 5.65
CA ALA A 73 -5.28 -3.60 6.39
C ALA A 73 -4.15 -2.64 5.96
N MET A 74 -4.11 -2.24 4.68
CA MET A 74 -3.19 -1.19 4.21
C MET A 74 -3.59 0.21 4.68
N VAL A 75 -4.89 0.51 4.73
CA VAL A 75 -5.42 1.75 5.31
C VAL A 75 -5.10 1.86 6.80
N GLU A 76 -5.32 0.80 7.57
CA GLU A 76 -4.97 0.74 8.99
C GLU A 76 -3.45 0.93 9.21
N PHE A 77 -2.62 0.34 8.34
CA PHE A 77 -1.18 0.61 8.36
C PHE A 77 -0.87 2.10 8.10
N CYS A 78 -1.66 2.80 7.29
CA CYS A 78 -1.45 4.22 7.05
C CYS A 78 -1.70 5.07 8.31
N HIS A 79 -2.59 4.64 9.20
CA HIS A 79 -2.80 5.25 10.52
C HIS A 79 -1.66 4.97 11.51
N GLU A 80 -1.04 3.79 11.45
CA GLU A 80 0.13 3.43 12.27
C GLU A 80 1.41 4.14 11.78
N GLY A 81 1.64 4.10 10.46
CA GLY A 81 2.83 4.60 9.78
C GLY A 81 4.07 3.70 9.96
N SER A 82 5.21 4.14 9.43
CA SER A 82 6.49 3.46 9.66
C SER A 82 7.02 3.71 11.08
N GLU A 83 7.99 2.93 11.57
CA GLU A 83 8.56 3.04 12.92
C GLU A 83 9.03 4.45 13.32
N ARG A 84 9.32 5.32 12.35
CA ARG A 84 9.77 6.71 12.56
C ARG A 84 8.76 7.76 12.10
N ALA A 85 7.63 7.32 11.55
CA ALA A 85 6.54 8.19 11.14
C ALA A 85 5.76 8.67 12.37
N ASN A 86 5.21 9.87 12.26
CA ASN A 86 4.19 10.34 13.19
C ASN A 86 3.03 10.84 12.37
N VAL A 87 2.01 9.99 12.21
CA VAL A 87 0.82 10.28 11.42
C VAL A 87 -0.11 11.13 12.28
N THR A 88 -0.52 12.27 11.75
CA THR A 88 -1.45 13.19 12.44
C THR A 88 -2.86 13.05 11.92
N ASP A 89 -3.01 12.73 10.64
CA ASP A 89 -4.32 12.60 9.99
C ASP A 89 -4.20 11.67 8.78
N VAL A 90 -5.28 10.95 8.47
CA VAL A 90 -5.41 10.07 7.31
C VAL A 90 -6.80 10.28 6.72
N GLU A 91 -6.83 10.72 5.47
CA GLU A 91 -8.04 10.86 4.67
C GLU A 91 -8.13 9.66 3.73
N VAL A 92 -9.29 9.00 3.66
CA VAL A 92 -9.50 7.79 2.86
C VAL A 92 -10.75 7.97 2.01
N GLU A 93 -10.61 7.76 0.71
CA GLU A 93 -11.70 7.74 -0.26
C GLU A 93 -11.75 6.36 -0.93
N TYR A 94 -12.89 5.67 -0.81
CA TYR A 94 -13.10 4.38 -1.47
C TYR A 94 -13.74 4.59 -2.84
N GLU A 95 -13.20 3.92 -3.84
CA GLU A 95 -13.51 4.05 -5.25
C GLU A 95 -13.65 2.67 -5.90
N ASP A 96 -14.23 2.65 -7.11
CA ASP A 96 -14.27 1.44 -7.93
C ASP A 96 -12.85 1.02 -8.35
N PRO A 97 -12.54 -0.29 -8.36
CA PRO A 97 -11.24 -0.79 -8.80
C PRO A 97 -11.00 -0.47 -10.29
N GLU A 98 -9.81 0.02 -10.60
CA GLU A 98 -9.36 0.33 -11.97
C GLU A 98 -8.62 -0.85 -12.62
N GLY A 99 -8.28 -1.89 -11.87
CA GLY A 99 -7.56 -3.06 -12.37
C GLY A 99 -6.05 -2.84 -12.46
N VAL A 100 -5.48 -2.06 -11.54
CA VAL A 100 -4.02 -1.87 -11.48
C VAL A 100 -3.30 -3.15 -11.07
N ASP A 101 -2.12 -3.37 -11.66
CA ASP A 101 -1.26 -4.52 -11.41
C ASP A 101 0.09 -4.10 -10.83
N GLY A 102 0.49 -4.75 -9.74
CA GLY A 102 1.73 -4.44 -9.02
C GLY A 102 1.63 -3.21 -8.13
N PHE A 103 2.71 -2.93 -7.39
CA PHE A 103 2.79 -1.80 -6.47
C PHE A 103 4.05 -0.95 -6.74
N GLU A 104 3.85 0.32 -7.06
CA GLU A 104 4.91 1.23 -7.50
C GLU A 104 5.16 2.39 -6.53
N VAL A 105 6.43 2.83 -6.43
CA VAL A 105 6.80 4.07 -5.73
C VAL A 105 6.96 5.18 -6.76
N ARG A 106 6.09 6.18 -6.69
CA ARG A 106 6.09 7.37 -7.55
C ARG A 106 6.88 8.51 -6.90
N TRP A 107 7.49 9.36 -7.74
CA TRP A 107 8.39 10.44 -7.36
C TRP A 107 7.82 11.79 -7.69
#